data_AF-A0A7J8WAK5-F1
#
_entry.id   AF-A0A7J8WAK5-F1
#
_cell.length_a   1.000
_cell.length_b   1.000
_cell.length_c   1.000
_cell.angle_alpha   90.00
_cell.angle_beta   90.00
_cell.angle_gamma   90.00
#
_symmetry.space_group_name_H-M   'P 1'
#
loop_
_entity.id
_entity.type
_entity.pdbx_description
1 polymer ?
#
loop_
_entity_poly.entity_id
_entity_poly.type
_entity_poly.pdbx_seq_one_letter_code
_entity_poly.pdbx_strand_id
1 'polypeptide(L)'
;MEIGATNWQKACFVPTKSDALVVGFRRWFNKYAGGEINWKGKYSGALPPSPPREQLMDRYWSHVVNCKSCNTAHKGLKALEVILQIMSVVLIGIVAVTKQNMISMVVKTTMVSMAIVCFAASKWLAHFIYKNFHYHDYNHAF
;
A
#
# COMPACT_ATOMS: atom_id res chain seq x y z
N MET A 1 12.87 13.46 34.30
CA MET A 1 12.47 14.68 33.57
C MET A 1 11.52 14.23 32.48
N GLU A 2 10.24 14.56 32.61
CA GLU A 2 9.17 14.08 31.72
C GLU A 2 9.34 14.60 30.29
N ILE A 3 8.79 13.86 29.32
CA ILE A 3 8.79 14.24 27.92
C ILE A 3 7.79 15.41 27.74
N GLY A 4 8.25 16.53 27.20
CA GLY A 4 7.46 17.76 27.03
C GLY A 4 8.00 18.67 25.93
N ALA A 5 7.36 19.83 25.74
CA ALA A 5 7.66 20.75 24.64
C ALA A 5 9.12 21.25 24.65
N THR A 6 9.67 21.51 25.83
CA THR A 6 11.03 22.06 26.00
C THR A 6 12.14 21.02 25.81
N ASN A 7 11.85 19.73 25.94
CA ASN A 7 12.79 18.61 25.76
C ASN A 7 12.30 17.60 24.72
N TRP A 8 11.58 18.09 23.71
CA TRP A 8 10.89 17.32 22.68
C TRP A 8 11.79 16.34 21.90
N GLN A 9 13.10 16.57 21.86
CA GLN A 9 14.07 15.67 21.22
C GLN A 9 14.12 14.30 21.90
N LYS A 10 13.64 14.19 23.15
CA LYS A 10 13.45 12.90 23.83
C LYS A 10 12.20 12.15 23.36
N ALA A 11 11.24 12.86 22.75
CA ALA A 11 10.00 12.29 22.20
C ALA A 11 10.17 11.81 20.75
N CYS A 12 11.09 12.43 19.99
CA CYS A 12 11.21 12.21 18.56
C CYS A 12 12.68 12.14 18.14
N PHE A 13 13.04 11.08 17.41
CA PHE A 13 14.35 10.92 16.80
C PHE A 13 14.37 11.61 15.43
N VAL A 14 15.24 12.62 15.26
CA VAL A 14 15.36 13.44 14.03
C VAL A 14 16.81 13.48 13.54
N PRO A 15 17.35 12.36 13.03
CA PRO A 15 18.79 12.21 12.83
C PRO A 15 19.30 12.80 11.51
N THR A 16 18.43 13.18 10.58
CA THR A 16 18.82 13.48 9.20
C THR A 16 18.80 14.98 8.89
N LYS A 17 19.53 15.38 7.83
CA LYS A 17 19.50 16.76 7.32
C LYS A 17 18.10 17.18 6.85
N SER A 18 17.28 16.23 6.37
CA SER A 18 15.90 16.48 5.96
C SER A 18 15.02 16.97 7.12
N ASP A 19 15.42 16.68 8.36
CA ASP A 19 14.69 17.09 9.56
C ASP A 19 15.04 18.52 10.01
N ALA A 20 15.97 19.21 9.34
CA ALA A 20 16.46 20.52 9.76
C ALA A 20 15.34 21.56 9.91
N LEU A 21 14.32 21.53 9.03
CA LEU A 21 13.17 22.44 9.13
C LEU A 21 12.27 22.11 10.31
N VAL A 22 12.06 20.82 10.62
CA VAL A 22 11.29 20.39 11.80
C VAL A 22 12.01 20.85 13.08
N VAL A 23 13.33 20.64 13.14
CA VAL A 23 14.16 21.10 14.27
C VAL A 23 14.11 22.63 14.39
N GLY A 24 14.26 23.34 13.28
CA GLY A 24 14.21 24.80 13.24
C GLY A 24 12.87 25.35 13.71
N PHE A 25 11.76 24.80 13.20
CA PHE A 25 10.42 25.14 13.63
C PHE A 25 10.23 24.91 15.13
N ARG A 26 10.61 23.75 15.67
CA ARG A 26 10.45 23.46 17.10
C ARG A 26 11.29 24.38 17.99
N ARG A 27 12.51 24.75 17.55
CA ARG A 27 13.33 25.75 18.26
C ARG A 27 12.66 27.12 18.28
N TRP A 28 12.15 27.56 17.13
CA TRP A 28 11.41 28.81 17.01
C TRP A 28 10.15 28.78 17.90
N PHE A 29 9.39 27.69 17.85
CA PHE A 29 8.15 27.49 18.60
C PHE A 29 8.39 27.53 20.11
N ASN A 30 9.45 26.89 20.59
CA ASN A 30 9.84 26.97 22.01
C ASN A 30 10.27 28.39 22.41
N LYS A 31 11.04 29.07 21.54
CA LYS A 31 11.58 30.41 21.85
C LYS A 31 10.51 31.49 21.86
N TYR A 32 9.57 31.46 20.91
CA TYR A 32 8.66 32.58 20.66
C TYR A 32 7.20 32.28 21.03
N ALA A 33 6.78 31.02 21.10
CA ALA A 33 5.43 30.63 21.47
C ALA A 33 5.37 29.88 22.82
N GLY A 34 6.49 29.79 23.56
CA GLY A 34 6.53 29.08 24.84
C GLY A 34 6.36 27.56 24.73
N GLY A 35 6.43 27.01 23.52
CA GLY A 35 6.24 25.57 23.28
C GLY A 35 4.76 25.13 23.29
N GLU A 36 3.81 26.07 23.28
CA GLU A 36 2.38 25.79 23.26
C GLU A 36 1.63 26.74 22.31
N ILE A 37 0.45 26.31 21.85
CA ILE A 37 -0.45 27.16 21.06
C ILE A 37 -1.61 27.55 21.96
N ASN A 38 -1.75 28.86 22.24
CA ASN A 38 -2.90 29.35 22.98
C ASN A 38 -4.13 29.41 22.05
N TRP A 39 -4.92 28.34 22.06
CA TRP A 39 -6.16 28.19 21.32
C TRP A 39 -7.33 29.03 21.86
N LYS A 40 -7.09 29.93 22.83
CA LYS A 40 -8.07 30.84 23.45
C LYS A 40 -9.35 30.13 23.93
N GLY A 41 -9.21 28.91 24.45
CA GLY A 41 -10.32 28.12 24.99
C GLY A 41 -11.36 27.63 23.97
N LYS A 42 -11.15 27.85 22.66
CA LYS A 42 -12.08 27.39 21.62
C LYS A 42 -12.03 25.89 21.35
N TYR A 43 -11.00 25.20 21.84
CA TYR A 43 -10.73 23.80 21.56
C TYR A 43 -10.38 23.09 22.88
N SER A 44 -11.03 21.96 23.15
CA SER A 44 -10.82 21.15 24.36
C SER A 44 -9.55 20.29 24.31
N GLY A 45 -8.80 20.33 23.21
CA GLY A 45 -7.67 19.42 22.96
C GLY A 45 -8.08 18.00 22.59
N ALA A 46 -9.39 17.67 22.63
CA ALA A 46 -9.88 16.38 22.17
C ALA A 46 -9.74 16.27 20.65
N LEU A 47 -9.00 15.27 20.20
CA LEU A 47 -8.93 14.92 18.79
C LEU A 47 -10.19 14.13 18.39
N PRO A 48 -10.67 14.27 17.14
CA PRO A 48 -11.68 13.35 16.62
C PRO A 48 -11.13 11.91 16.63
N PRO A 49 -12.01 10.90 16.65
CA PRO A 49 -11.58 9.51 16.54
C PRO A 49 -10.70 9.33 15.29
N SER A 50 -9.60 8.60 15.43
CA SER A 50 -8.74 8.30 14.29
C SER A 50 -9.53 7.49 13.27
N PRO A 51 -9.49 7.86 11.98
CA PRO A 51 -10.04 7.04 10.92
C PRO A 51 -9.43 5.63 10.91
N PRO A 52 -10.08 4.64 10.26
CA PRO A 52 -9.51 3.32 10.08
C PRO A 52 -8.10 3.38 9.46
N ARG A 53 -7.20 2.50 9.89
CA ARG A 53 -5.81 2.46 9.39
C ARG A 53 -5.72 2.33 7.87
N GLU A 54 -6.64 1.57 7.27
CA GLU A 54 -6.73 1.41 5.82
C GLU A 54 -6.93 2.74 5.10
N GLN A 55 -7.74 3.63 5.67
CA GLN A 55 -7.96 4.97 5.12
C GLN A 55 -6.75 5.87 5.35
N LEU A 56 -6.12 5.80 6.53
CA LEU A 56 -4.95 6.61 6.86
C LEU A 56 -3.71 6.23 6.03
N MET A 57 -3.58 4.95 5.70
CA MET A 57 -2.44 4.39 4.97
C MET A 57 -2.80 4.04 3.52
N ASP A 58 -3.88 4.62 2.99
CA ASP A 58 -4.25 4.45 1.59
C ASP A 58 -3.19 5.11 0.70
N ARG A 59 -2.44 4.28 -0.01
CA ARG A 59 -1.41 4.71 -0.95
C ARG A 59 -1.98 5.04 -2.31
N TYR A 60 -3.11 4.43 -2.66
CA TYR A 60 -3.62 4.52 -4.01
C TYR A 60 -4.01 5.96 -4.33
N TRP A 61 -4.87 6.57 -3.51
CA TRP A 61 -5.34 7.94 -3.69
C TRP A 61 -4.32 8.98 -3.25
N SER A 62 -3.54 8.70 -2.20
CA SER A 62 -2.53 9.66 -1.72
C SER A 62 -1.33 9.79 -2.67
N HIS A 63 -0.97 8.72 -3.40
CA HIS A 63 0.25 8.68 -4.18
C HIS A 63 0.08 8.07 -5.58
N VAL A 64 -0.41 6.83 -5.68
CA VAL A 64 -0.34 6.05 -6.93
C VAL A 64 -1.06 6.74 -8.08
N VAL A 65 -2.26 7.29 -7.85
CA VAL A 65 -3.03 7.98 -8.90
C VAL A 65 -2.33 9.24 -9.43
N ASN A 66 -1.57 9.92 -8.55
CA ASN A 66 -0.90 11.18 -8.85
C ASN A 66 0.51 10.98 -9.42
N CYS A 67 1.13 9.82 -9.19
CA CYS A 67 2.48 9.51 -9.67
C CYS A 67 2.42 8.75 -11.00
N LYS A 68 2.90 9.36 -12.09
CA LYS A 68 2.87 8.75 -13.44
C LYS A 68 3.51 7.36 -13.48
N SER A 69 4.65 7.17 -12.83
CA SER A 69 5.38 5.89 -12.82
C SER A 69 4.56 4.81 -12.10
N CYS A 70 4.12 5.08 -10.87
CA CYS A 70 3.33 4.14 -10.08
C CYS A 70 1.97 3.84 -10.73
N ASN A 71 1.29 4.85 -11.28
CA ASN A 71 0.01 4.68 -11.97
C ASN A 71 0.17 3.77 -13.20
N THR A 72 1.22 3.99 -13.99
CA THR A 72 1.51 3.16 -15.19
C THR A 72 1.80 1.72 -14.79
N ALA A 73 2.65 1.52 -13.77
CA ALA A 73 2.95 0.19 -13.25
C ALA A 73 1.69 -0.51 -12.70
N HIS A 74 0.86 0.20 -11.92
CA HIS A 74 -0.40 -0.32 -11.39
C HIS A 74 -1.34 -0.79 -12.49
N LYS A 75 -1.57 0.05 -13.51
CA LYS A 75 -2.41 -0.30 -14.67
C LYS A 75 -1.88 -1.50 -15.44
N GLY A 76 -0.57 -1.54 -15.72
CA GLY A 76 0.05 -2.65 -16.43
C GLY A 76 -0.06 -3.97 -15.67
N LEU A 77 0.21 -3.96 -14.36
CA LEU A 77 0.10 -5.15 -13.51
C LEU A 77 -1.36 -5.60 -13.35
N LYS A 78 -2.32 -4.68 -13.21
CA LYS A 78 -3.75 -5.01 -13.18
C LYS A 78 -4.23 -5.62 -14.51
N ALA A 79 -3.74 -5.12 -15.65
CA ALA A 79 -4.05 -5.71 -16.94
C ALA A 79 -3.48 -7.14 -17.05
N LEU A 80 -2.24 -7.36 -16.61
CA LEU A 80 -1.63 -8.69 -16.57
C LEU A 80 -2.39 -9.66 -15.66
N GLU A 81 -2.83 -9.21 -14.48
CA GLU A 81 -3.65 -10.00 -13.56
C GLU A 81 -4.91 -10.54 -14.25
N VAL A 82 -5.62 -9.69 -15.00
CA VAL A 82 -6.84 -10.05 -15.73
C VAL A 82 -6.53 -10.97 -16.90
N ILE A 83 -5.48 -10.69 -17.68
CA ILE A 83 -5.06 -11.54 -18.79
C ILE A 83 -4.76 -12.96 -18.31
N LEU A 84 -4.05 -13.12 -17.19
CA LEU A 84 -3.75 -14.43 -16.60
C LEU A 84 -5.02 -15.19 -16.19
N GLN A 85 -6.05 -14.49 -15.66
CA GLN A 85 -7.34 -15.11 -15.33
C GLN A 85 -8.06 -15.58 -16.58
N ILE A 86 -8.14 -14.73 -17.61
CA ILE A 86 -8.78 -15.07 -18.89
C ILE A 86 -8.09 -16.28 -19.52
N MET A 87 -6.75 -16.28 -19.57
CA MET A 87 -5.98 -17.41 -20.11
C MET A 87 -6.26 -18.71 -19.36
N SER A 88 -6.37 -18.67 -18.03
CA SER A 88 -6.73 -19.85 -17.23
C SER A 88 -8.10 -20.42 -17.64
N VAL A 89 -9.13 -19.56 -17.72
CA VAL A 89 -10.48 -19.98 -18.10
C VAL A 89 -10.54 -20.51 -19.53
N VAL A 90 -9.86 -19.83 -20.47
CA VAL A 90 -9.80 -20.24 -21.87
C VAL A 90 -9.13 -21.60 -22.02
N LEU A 91 -8.01 -21.84 -21.33
CA LEU A 91 -7.31 -23.14 -21.39
C LEU A 91 -8.19 -24.29 -20.88
N ILE A 92 -8.89 -24.10 -19.76
CA ILE A 92 -9.84 -25.09 -19.24
C ILE A 92 -11.01 -25.28 -20.21
N GLY A 93 -11.54 -24.20 -20.77
CA GLY A 93 -12.62 -24.24 -21.76
C GLY A 93 -12.25 -25.05 -22.99
N ILE A 94 -11.05 -24.85 -23.54
CA ILE A 94 -10.55 -25.63 -24.69
C ILE A 94 -10.45 -27.12 -24.33
N VAL A 95 -9.87 -27.46 -23.17
CA VAL A 95 -9.75 -28.86 -22.74
C VAL A 95 -11.14 -29.50 -22.58
N ALA A 96 -12.13 -28.77 -22.07
CA ALA A 96 -13.49 -29.26 -21.84
C ALA A 96 -14.25 -29.57 -23.13
N VAL A 97 -14.08 -28.76 -24.20
CA VAL A 97 -14.79 -28.98 -25.47
C VAL A 97 -14.07 -29.91 -26.44
N THR A 98 -12.79 -30.19 -26.21
CA THR A 98 -11.97 -31.01 -27.10
C THR A 98 -12.29 -32.49 -26.93
N LYS A 99 -12.69 -33.17 -28.02
CA LYS A 99 -12.97 -34.61 -28.04
C LYS A 99 -11.75 -35.45 -27.64
N GLN A 100 -12.00 -36.62 -27.04
CA GLN A 100 -10.96 -37.45 -26.42
C GLN A 100 -9.79 -37.83 -27.35
N ASN A 101 -10.05 -38.06 -28.63
CA ASN A 101 -9.04 -38.52 -29.60
C ASN A 101 -8.40 -37.39 -30.43
N MET A 102 -8.80 -36.12 -30.24
CA MET A 102 -8.23 -35.02 -31.05
C MET A 102 -6.88 -34.54 -30.55
N ILE A 103 -6.61 -34.67 -29.25
CA ILE A 103 -5.39 -34.15 -28.62
C ILE A 103 -4.87 -35.19 -27.62
N SER A 104 -3.54 -35.37 -27.57
CA SER A 104 -2.89 -36.34 -26.70
C SER A 104 -3.14 -36.02 -25.21
N MET A 105 -3.06 -37.06 -24.38
CA MET A 105 -3.20 -36.90 -22.92
C MET A 105 -2.14 -35.95 -22.35
N VAL A 106 -0.93 -35.97 -22.91
CA VAL A 106 0.17 -35.07 -22.52
C VAL A 106 -0.21 -33.60 -22.78
N VAL A 107 -0.84 -33.29 -23.91
CA VAL A 107 -1.22 -31.91 -24.21
C VAL A 107 -2.40 -31.46 -23.33
N LYS A 108 -3.36 -32.34 -23.03
CA LYS A 108 -4.44 -32.00 -22.09
C LYS A 108 -3.90 -31.69 -20.70
N THR A 109 -3.00 -32.53 -20.18
CA THR A 109 -2.42 -32.32 -18.85
C THR A 109 -1.55 -31.07 -18.78
N THR A 110 -0.80 -30.74 -19.84
CA THR A 110 -0.02 -29.49 -19.88
C THR A 110 -0.91 -28.24 -19.95
N MET A 111 -2.02 -28.29 -20.69
CA MET A 111 -2.97 -27.18 -20.74
C MET A 111 -3.63 -26.94 -19.38
N VAL A 112 -4.05 -28.02 -18.70
CA VAL A 112 -4.63 -27.92 -17.36
C VAL A 112 -3.62 -27.40 -16.34
N SER A 113 -2.38 -27.89 -16.36
CA SER A 113 -1.35 -27.42 -15.44
C SER A 113 -1.01 -25.94 -15.68
N MET A 114 -0.90 -25.52 -16.94
CA MET A 114 -0.71 -24.11 -17.29
C MET A 114 -1.88 -23.25 -16.79
N ALA A 115 -3.12 -23.70 -16.95
CA ALA A 115 -4.28 -22.97 -16.47
C ALA A 115 -4.25 -22.75 -14.94
N ILE A 116 -3.86 -23.78 -14.17
CA ILE A 116 -3.70 -23.70 -12.72
C ILE A 116 -2.61 -22.68 -12.36
N VAL A 117 -1.46 -22.73 -13.04
CA VAL A 117 -0.35 -21.79 -12.81
C VAL A 117 -0.77 -20.35 -13.12
N CYS A 118 -1.45 -20.11 -14.24
CA CYS A 118 -1.96 -18.78 -14.59
C CYS A 118 -2.91 -18.23 -13.52
N PHE A 119 -3.82 -19.06 -13.02
CA PHE A 119 -4.75 -18.65 -11.95
C PHE A 119 -4.01 -18.33 -10.65
N ALA A 120 -3.10 -19.20 -10.21
CA ALA A 120 -2.30 -19.00 -9.01
C ALA A 120 -1.45 -17.72 -9.12
N ALA A 121 -0.79 -17.50 -10.27
CA ALA A 121 -0.01 -16.31 -10.55
C ALA A 121 -0.87 -15.05 -10.51
N SER A 122 -2.10 -15.09 -11.05
CA SER A 122 -3.03 -13.97 -10.96
C SER A 122 -3.43 -13.65 -9.52
N LYS A 123 -3.77 -14.65 -8.70
CA LYS A 123 -4.11 -14.43 -7.28
C LYS A 123 -2.94 -13.86 -6.49
N TRP A 124 -1.73 -14.37 -6.74
CA TRP A 124 -0.51 -13.82 -6.16
C TRP A 124 -0.29 -12.37 -6.59
N LEU A 125 -0.45 -12.07 -7.89
CA LEU A 125 -0.28 -10.73 -8.44
C LEU A 125 -1.32 -9.76 -7.86
N ALA A 126 -2.58 -10.17 -7.70
CA ALA A 126 -3.61 -9.36 -7.07
C ALA A 126 -3.22 -8.95 -5.64
N HIS A 127 -2.72 -9.91 -4.85
CA HIS A 127 -2.22 -9.63 -3.50
C HIS A 127 -0.99 -8.73 -3.51
N PHE A 128 -0.04 -8.97 -4.42
CA PHE A 128 1.13 -8.11 -4.61
C PHE A 128 0.72 -6.66 -4.95
N ILE A 129 -0.24 -6.48 -5.85
CA ILE A 129 -0.73 -5.16 -6.24
C ILE A 129 -1.38 -4.47 -5.04
N TYR A 130 -2.23 -5.16 -4.29
CA TYR A 130 -2.86 -4.59 -3.11
C TYR A 130 -1.83 -4.15 -2.07
N LYS A 131 -0.89 -5.03 -1.72
CA LYS A 131 0.13 -4.79 -0.70
C LYS A 131 1.10 -3.64 -1.04
N ASN A 132 1.36 -3.39 -2.32
CA ASN A 132 2.31 -2.37 -2.75
C ASN A 132 1.64 -1.04 -3.10
N PHE A 133 0.48 -1.09 -3.75
CA PHE A 133 -0.16 0.10 -4.34
C PHE A 133 -1.39 0.59 -3.57
N HIS A 134 -1.99 -0.21 -2.68
CA HIS A 134 -3.18 0.19 -1.92
C HIS A 134 -2.86 0.37 -0.45
N TYR A 135 -2.48 -0.70 0.23
CA TYR A 135 -2.30 -0.68 1.68
C TYR A 135 -1.15 -1.56 2.11
N HIS A 136 -0.35 -1.06 3.04
CA HIS A 136 0.67 -1.84 3.73
C HIS A 136 0.70 -1.39 5.18
N ASP A 137 0.32 -2.28 6.08
CA ASP A 137 0.45 -1.98 7.50
C ASP A 137 1.92 -1.99 7.91
N TYR A 138 2.31 -1.03 8.74
CA TYR A 138 3.61 -1.01 9.40
C TYR A 138 3.35 -0.91 10.90
N ASN A 139 3.92 -1.83 11.66
CA ASN A 139 3.96 -1.67 13.10
C ASN A 139 5.12 -0.73 13.46
N HIS A 140 4.80 0.53 13.73
CA HIS A 140 5.78 1.56 14.11
C HIS A 140 6.16 1.51 15.60
N ALA A 141 5.63 0.57 16.38
CA ALA A 141 5.92 0.43 17.81
C ALA A 141 6.17 -1.02 18.21
N PHE A 142 7.30 -1.25 18.88
CA PHE A 142 7.46 -2.27 19.91
C PHE A 142 7.56 -1.54 21.24
#